data_AF-A0A931E597-F1
#
_entry.id   AF-A0A931E597-F1
#
_cell.length_a   1.000
_cell.length_b   1.000
_cell.length_c   1.000
_cell.angle_alpha   90.00
_cell.angle_beta   90.00
_cell.angle_gamma   90.00
#
_symmetry.space_group_name_H-M   'P 1'
#
loop_
_entity.id
_entity.type
_entity.pdbx_description
1 polymer ?
#
loop_
_entity_poly.entity_id
_entity_poly.type
_entity_poly.pdbx_seq_one_letter_code
_entity_poly.pdbx_strand_id
1 'polypeptide(L)'
;AGKGQTAKLCNQVSLASCMIGYADAMALAEQGGLDVEQMLEVVASGMGSSRALKELAPKSLEGDFQPGFLAEHFRKDIALALAQSEDLEITLPGAETAFTLYDMLCQIGGARKGTQAISLLYADEATSTAAGLDWSLLESQEDEGEHECCCGHDHEDGDHECECHGHGHHHDHEGHEHGHDGHCCH
;
A
#
# COMPACT_ATOMS: atom_id res chain seq x y z
N ALA A 1 0.48 -26.60 0.82
CA ALA A 1 1.73 -26.08 1.43
C ALA A 1 2.25 -27.04 2.50
N GLY A 2 3.57 -27.11 2.73
CA GLY A 2 4.16 -27.91 3.82
C GLY A 2 4.35 -27.09 5.11
N LYS A 3 4.44 -27.76 6.27
CA LYS A 3 4.58 -27.10 7.60
C LYS A 3 5.74 -26.11 7.70
N GLY A 4 6.86 -26.38 7.01
CA GLY A 4 8.01 -25.47 6.97
C GLY A 4 7.74 -24.15 6.23
N GLN A 5 6.95 -24.19 5.15
CA GLN A 5 6.55 -22.98 4.43
C GLN A 5 5.61 -22.13 5.28
N THR A 6 4.62 -22.74 5.92
CA THR A 6 3.71 -22.03 6.84
C THR A 6 4.47 -21.35 7.98
N ALA A 7 5.46 -22.03 8.58
CA ALA A 7 6.27 -21.44 9.64
C ALA A 7 7.07 -20.20 9.17
N LYS A 8 7.59 -20.23 7.93
CA LYS A 8 8.22 -19.05 7.32
C LYS A 8 7.21 -17.91 7.17
N LEU A 9 6.03 -18.19 6.63
CA LEU A 9 5.00 -17.17 6.39
C LEU A 9 4.52 -16.53 7.69
N CYS A 10 4.40 -17.28 8.78
CA CYS A 10 4.11 -16.72 10.11
C CYS A 10 5.14 -15.64 10.53
N ASN A 11 6.43 -15.87 10.28
CA ASN A 11 7.47 -14.88 10.54
C ASN A 11 7.29 -13.63 9.66
N GLN A 12 6.96 -13.81 8.39
CA GLN A 12 6.80 -12.70 7.44
C GLN A 12 5.57 -11.83 7.78
N VAL A 13 4.47 -12.45 8.25
CA VAL A 13 3.29 -11.73 8.78
C VAL A 13 3.65 -10.92 10.02
N SER A 14 4.41 -11.48 10.96
CA SER A 14 4.85 -10.74 12.15
C SER A 14 5.82 -9.61 11.80
N LEU A 15 6.73 -9.85 10.84
CA LEU A 15 7.66 -8.83 10.35
C LEU A 15 6.91 -7.68 9.67
N ALA A 16 5.83 -7.95 8.93
CA ALA A 16 5.03 -6.92 8.27
C ALA A 16 4.56 -5.84 9.26
N SER A 17 3.93 -6.25 10.37
CA SER A 17 3.52 -5.31 11.42
C SER A 17 4.70 -4.56 12.05
N CYS A 18 5.85 -5.21 12.22
CA CYS A 18 7.03 -4.55 12.77
C CYS A 18 7.58 -3.47 11.82
N MET A 19 7.62 -3.75 10.52
CA MET A 19 8.13 -2.83 9.50
C MET A 19 7.25 -1.59 9.39
N ILE A 20 5.93 -1.78 9.29
CA ILE A 20 4.97 -0.67 9.20
C ILE A 20 5.00 0.14 10.50
N GLY A 21 4.96 -0.53 11.65
CA GLY A 21 4.92 0.15 12.94
C GLY A 21 6.12 1.06 13.21
N TYR A 22 7.34 0.65 12.85
CA TYR A 22 8.49 1.55 13.05
C TYR A 22 8.56 2.65 11.99
N ALA A 23 8.16 2.37 10.74
CA ALA A 23 8.14 3.38 9.68
C ALA A 23 7.15 4.51 10.02
N ASP A 24 5.93 4.16 10.46
CA ASP A 24 4.93 5.11 10.95
C ASP A 24 5.45 5.92 12.14
N ALA A 25 6.11 5.26 13.10
CA ALA A 25 6.65 5.95 14.27
C ALA A 25 7.74 6.96 13.90
N MET A 26 8.63 6.62 12.95
CA MET A 26 9.64 7.54 12.44
C MET A 26 9.00 8.72 11.71
N ALA A 27 8.05 8.46 10.81
CA ALA A 27 7.34 9.51 10.09
C ALA A 27 6.61 10.47 11.02
N LEU A 28 5.90 9.94 12.02
CA LEU A 28 5.20 10.74 13.01
C LEU A 28 6.17 11.60 13.83
N ALA A 29 7.33 11.06 14.21
CA ALA A 29 8.34 11.80 14.95
C ALA A 29 8.91 12.94 14.10
N GLU A 30 9.28 12.67 12.85
CA GLU A 30 9.84 13.64 11.92
C GLU A 30 8.86 14.78 11.62
N GLN A 31 7.62 14.45 11.22
CA GLN A 31 6.58 15.45 10.94
C GLN A 31 6.13 16.19 12.21
N GLY A 32 6.21 15.54 13.37
CA GLY A 32 5.95 16.15 14.67
C GLY A 32 7.08 17.06 15.18
N GLY A 33 8.21 17.17 14.46
CA GLY A 33 9.36 17.96 14.87
C GLY A 33 10.12 17.37 16.06
N LEU A 34 9.99 16.06 16.30
CA LEU A 34 10.77 15.34 17.30
C LEU A 34 12.12 14.91 16.73
N ASP A 35 13.10 14.79 17.62
CA ASP A 35 14.35 14.12 17.31
C ASP A 35 14.08 12.61 17.13
N VAL A 36 14.26 12.14 15.90
CA VAL A 36 13.98 10.75 15.52
C VAL A 36 14.94 9.78 16.21
N GLU A 37 16.21 10.15 16.44
CA GLU A 37 17.17 9.30 17.15
C GLU A 37 16.74 9.10 18.61
N GLN A 38 16.41 10.19 19.30
CA GLN A 38 15.92 10.13 20.68
C GLN A 38 14.60 9.35 20.76
N MET A 39 13.70 9.53 19.79
CA MET A 39 12.46 8.74 19.72
C MET A 39 12.76 7.25 19.59
N LEU A 40 13.69 6.87 18.70
CA LEU A 40 14.08 5.47 18.50
C LEU A 40 14.66 4.85 19.79
N GLU A 41 15.48 5.59 20.53
CA GLU A 41 16.01 5.12 21.83
C GLU A 41 14.89 4.82 22.83
N VAL A 42 13.91 5.73 22.95
CA VAL A 42 12.76 5.56 23.85
C VAL A 42 11.94 4.33 23.44
N VAL A 43 11.56 4.22 22.15
CA VAL A 43 10.73 3.10 21.67
C VAL A 43 11.48 1.77 21.77
N ALA A 44 12.79 1.74 21.49
CA ALA A 44 13.61 0.53 21.57
C ALA A 44 13.73 -0.06 23.00
N SER A 45 13.52 0.77 24.03
CA SER A 45 13.48 0.33 25.43
C SER A 45 12.09 -0.05 25.92
N GLY A 46 11.03 0.34 25.21
CA GLY A 46 9.64 0.13 25.58
C GLY A 46 8.99 -1.11 24.97
N MET A 47 7.69 -1.26 25.23
CA MET A 47 6.88 -2.36 24.68
C MET A 47 6.71 -2.30 23.15
N GLY A 48 6.86 -1.11 22.56
CA GLY A 48 6.84 -0.91 21.11
C GLY A 48 8.11 -1.38 20.38
N SER A 49 9.14 -1.82 21.12
CA SER A 49 10.37 -2.33 20.54
C SER A 49 10.13 -3.57 19.68
N SER A 50 10.79 -3.63 18.52
CA SER A 50 10.94 -4.84 17.72
C SER A 50 12.39 -5.05 17.31
N ARG A 51 12.75 -6.27 16.89
CA ARG A 51 14.08 -6.53 16.31
C ARG A 51 14.29 -5.71 15.03
N ALA A 52 13.26 -5.61 14.19
CA ALA A 52 13.30 -4.81 12.97
C ALA A 52 13.59 -3.35 13.27
N LEU A 53 12.90 -2.74 14.25
CA LEU A 53 13.14 -1.36 14.67
C LEU A 53 14.61 -1.18 15.10
N LYS A 54 15.13 -2.06 15.95
CA LYS A 54 16.50 -1.96 16.47
C LYS A 54 17.59 -2.12 15.42
N GLU A 55 17.34 -2.92 14.38
CA GLU A 55 18.36 -3.24 13.36
C GLU A 55 18.23 -2.40 12.09
N LEU A 56 17.01 -1.93 11.75
CA LEU A 56 16.70 -1.33 10.46
C LEU A 56 16.37 0.16 10.54
N ALA A 57 15.76 0.64 11.63
CA ALA A 57 15.44 2.07 11.74
C ALA A 57 16.69 2.98 11.73
N PRO A 58 17.81 2.61 12.40
CA PRO A 58 19.05 3.39 12.28
C PRO A 58 19.57 3.47 10.84
N LYS A 59 19.45 2.38 10.06
CA LYS A 59 19.85 2.36 8.65
C LYS A 59 18.96 3.25 7.79
N SER A 60 17.65 3.23 8.02
CA SER A 60 16.71 4.14 7.37
C SER A 60 17.08 5.60 7.62
N LEU A 61 17.45 5.94 8.86
CA LEU A 61 17.86 7.29 9.24
C LEU A 61 19.19 7.72 8.60
N GLU A 62 20.14 6.79 8.47
CA GLU A 62 21.42 7.00 7.77
C GLU A 62 21.27 7.02 6.23
N GLY A 63 20.08 6.75 5.69
CA GLY A 63 19.86 6.61 4.25
C GLY A 63 20.45 5.32 3.65
N ASP A 64 20.79 4.32 4.46
CA ASP A 64 21.27 3.02 4.01
C ASP A 64 20.10 2.09 3.66
N PHE A 65 19.78 2.06 2.38
CA PHE A 65 18.76 1.18 1.80
C PHE A 65 19.34 -0.06 1.10
N GLN A 66 20.58 -0.44 1.40
CA GLN A 66 21.16 -1.67 0.85
C GLN A 66 20.43 -2.91 1.41
N PRO A 67 20.17 -3.94 0.57
CA PRO A 67 19.36 -5.07 0.97
C PRO A 67 20.14 -6.06 1.83
N GLY A 68 19.73 -6.18 3.11
CA GLY A 68 19.90 -7.44 3.85
C GLY A 68 18.80 -8.46 3.50
N PHE A 69 17.60 -7.94 3.23
CA PHE A 69 16.46 -8.66 2.68
C PHE A 69 15.73 -7.74 1.69
N LEU A 70 15.46 -8.24 0.47
CA LEU A 70 14.92 -7.43 -0.62
C LEU A 70 13.43 -7.12 -0.42
N ALA A 71 13.04 -5.87 -0.70
CA ALA A 71 11.64 -5.43 -0.69
C ALA A 71 10.77 -6.31 -1.60
N GLU A 72 11.22 -6.65 -2.80
CA GLU A 72 10.45 -7.52 -3.71
C GLU A 72 10.25 -8.94 -3.16
N HIS A 73 11.21 -9.47 -2.40
CA HIS A 73 11.11 -10.80 -1.81
C HIS A 73 10.17 -10.79 -0.62
N PHE A 74 10.20 -9.72 0.17
CA PHE A 74 9.28 -9.54 1.27
C PHE A 74 7.83 -9.39 0.76
N ARG A 75 7.60 -8.56 -0.27
CA ARG A 75 6.30 -8.45 -0.95
C ARG A 75 5.77 -9.81 -1.42
N LYS A 76 6.61 -10.61 -2.09
CA LYS A 76 6.28 -11.97 -2.55
C LYS A 76 5.90 -12.89 -1.38
N ASP A 77 6.66 -12.84 -0.29
CA ASP A 77 6.36 -13.64 0.90
C ASP A 77 5.03 -13.23 1.56
N ILE A 78 4.71 -11.94 1.63
CA ILE A 78 3.42 -11.46 2.14
C ILE A 78 2.27 -11.93 1.23
N ALA A 79 2.43 -11.84 -0.10
CA ALA A 79 1.43 -12.33 -1.05
C ALA A 79 1.11 -13.83 -0.84
N LEU A 80 2.13 -14.65 -0.58
CA LEU A 80 1.95 -16.07 -0.26
C LEU A 80 1.22 -16.28 1.07
N ALA A 81 1.45 -15.41 2.06
CA ALA A 81 0.75 -15.48 3.34
C ALA A 81 -0.74 -15.10 3.19
N LEU A 82 -1.05 -14.09 2.38
CA LEU A 82 -2.42 -13.66 2.07
C LEU A 82 -3.19 -14.73 1.28
N ALA A 83 -2.57 -15.31 0.25
CA ALA A 83 -3.17 -16.43 -0.47
C ALA A 83 -3.45 -17.64 0.45
N GLN A 84 -2.55 -17.92 1.40
CA GLN A 84 -2.79 -18.97 2.39
C GLN A 84 -3.88 -18.61 3.41
N SER A 85 -4.07 -17.33 3.74
CA SER A 85 -5.12 -16.92 4.67
C SER A 85 -6.52 -17.01 4.05
N GLU A 86 -6.64 -16.83 2.74
CA GLU A 86 -7.87 -17.10 1.97
C GLU A 86 -8.29 -18.57 2.10
N ASP A 87 -7.37 -19.53 1.89
CA ASP A 87 -7.62 -20.97 2.07
C ASP A 87 -8.05 -21.34 3.51
N LEU A 88 -7.67 -20.52 4.49
CA LEU A 88 -7.95 -20.72 5.91
C LEU A 88 -9.12 -19.89 6.42
N GLU A 89 -9.74 -19.07 5.58
CA GLU A 89 -10.83 -18.15 5.94
C GLU A 89 -10.49 -17.22 7.12
N ILE A 90 -9.26 -16.70 7.15
CA ILE A 90 -8.82 -15.69 8.13
C ILE A 90 -8.36 -14.41 7.44
N THR A 91 -8.59 -13.27 8.09
CA THR A 91 -8.11 -11.96 7.62
C THR A 91 -6.78 -11.61 8.30
N LEU A 92 -5.84 -11.04 7.55
CA LEU A 92 -4.53 -10.63 8.04
C LEU A 92 -4.31 -9.13 7.78
N PRO A 93 -5.00 -8.23 8.50
CA PRO A 93 -5.03 -6.80 8.15
C PRO A 93 -3.64 -6.15 8.17
N GLY A 94 -2.77 -6.54 9.11
CA GLY A 94 -1.39 -6.05 9.14
C GLY A 94 -0.55 -6.50 7.94
N ALA A 95 -0.83 -7.69 7.40
CA ALA A 95 -0.18 -8.20 6.19
C ALA A 95 -0.74 -7.53 4.94
N GLU A 96 -2.05 -7.28 4.88
CA GLU A 96 -2.72 -6.54 3.79
C GLU A 96 -2.16 -5.13 3.65
N THR A 97 -2.09 -4.36 4.76
CA THR A 97 -1.49 -3.03 4.75
C THR A 97 -0.03 -3.06 4.29
N ALA A 98 0.75 -4.01 4.81
CA ALA A 98 2.14 -4.14 4.40
C ALA A 98 2.27 -4.51 2.92
N PHE A 99 1.42 -5.41 2.40
CA PHE A 99 1.42 -5.76 0.99
C PHE A 99 1.24 -4.52 0.11
N THR A 100 0.21 -3.72 0.37
CA THR A 100 -0.07 -2.49 -0.41
C THR A 100 1.12 -1.53 -0.41
N LEU A 101 1.71 -1.27 0.75
CA LEU A 101 2.84 -0.33 0.86
C LEU A 101 4.11 -0.88 0.20
N TYR A 102 4.42 -2.16 0.37
CA TYR A 102 5.58 -2.76 -0.30
C TYR A 102 5.37 -2.91 -1.81
N ASP A 103 4.13 -3.11 -2.25
CA ASP A 103 3.79 -3.12 -3.67
C ASP A 103 4.02 -1.74 -4.30
N MET A 104 3.47 -0.69 -3.69
CA MET A 104 3.73 0.70 -4.08
C MET A 104 5.23 1.00 -4.13
N LEU A 105 5.97 0.69 -3.07
CA LEU A 105 7.42 0.86 -3.02
C LEU A 105 8.12 0.14 -4.18
N CYS A 106 7.69 -1.07 -4.53
CA CYS A 106 8.28 -1.81 -5.63
C CYS A 106 7.99 -1.15 -6.99
N GLN A 107 6.78 -0.65 -7.18
CA GLN A 107 6.36 0.01 -8.43
C GLN A 107 7.17 1.29 -8.69
N ILE A 108 7.47 2.08 -7.66
CA ILE A 108 8.24 3.33 -7.76
C ILE A 108 9.77 3.11 -7.74
N GLY A 109 10.27 1.92 -8.07
CA GLY A 109 11.71 1.63 -8.18
C GLY A 109 12.40 1.12 -6.91
N GLY A 110 11.66 0.90 -5.82
CA GLY A 110 12.18 0.39 -4.55
C GLY A 110 12.42 -1.12 -4.49
N ALA A 111 12.03 -1.89 -5.52
CA ALA A 111 12.03 -3.35 -5.50
C ALA A 111 13.37 -3.99 -5.08
N ARG A 112 14.49 -3.40 -5.52
CA ARG A 112 15.86 -3.90 -5.26
C ARG A 112 16.51 -3.35 -4.00
N LYS A 113 15.79 -2.54 -3.23
CA LYS A 113 16.24 -2.00 -1.95
C LYS A 113 15.98 -2.99 -0.81
N GLY A 114 16.60 -2.73 0.32
CA GLY A 114 16.28 -3.42 1.57
C GLY A 114 14.86 -3.12 2.04
N THR A 115 14.27 -4.00 2.85
CA THR A 115 12.92 -3.81 3.40
C THR A 115 12.78 -2.48 4.15
N GLN A 116 13.87 -1.97 4.72
CA GLN A 116 13.87 -0.68 5.43
C GLN A 116 13.60 0.54 4.53
N ALA A 117 13.64 0.38 3.21
CA ALA A 117 13.25 1.41 2.26
C ALA A 117 11.76 1.78 2.32
N ILE A 118 10.94 1.04 3.06
CA ILE A 118 9.54 1.39 3.30
C ILE A 118 9.37 2.77 3.94
N SER A 119 10.35 3.24 4.71
CA SER A 119 10.34 4.59 5.29
C SER A 119 10.38 5.70 4.23
N LEU A 120 10.89 5.42 3.02
CA LEU A 120 10.95 6.40 1.93
C LEU A 120 9.58 6.78 1.36
N LEU A 121 8.52 6.01 1.67
CA LEU A 121 7.16 6.38 1.29
C LEU A 121 6.65 7.62 2.04
N TYR A 122 7.30 7.98 3.15
CA TYR A 122 6.99 9.18 3.93
C TYR A 122 7.96 10.33 3.68
N ALA A 123 9.02 10.08 2.92
CA ALA A 123 10.08 11.06 2.69
C ALA A 123 9.61 12.15 1.70
N ASP A 124 10.25 13.31 1.77
CA ASP A 124 10.04 14.34 0.77
C ASP A 124 10.55 13.91 -0.62
N GLU A 125 10.07 14.60 -1.65
CA GLU A 125 10.38 14.29 -3.05
C GLU A 125 11.89 14.29 -3.32
N ALA A 126 12.64 15.21 -2.72
CA ALA A 126 14.08 15.32 -2.88
C ALA A 126 14.79 14.06 -2.35
N THR A 127 14.40 13.59 -1.17
CA THR A 127 14.96 12.40 -0.53
C THR A 127 14.57 11.12 -1.27
N SER A 128 13.30 10.98 -1.67
CA SER A 128 12.83 9.84 -2.47
C SER A 128 13.56 9.76 -3.81
N THR A 129 13.72 10.89 -4.51
CA THR A 129 14.44 10.97 -5.79
C THR A 129 15.92 10.67 -5.62
N ALA A 130 16.57 11.21 -4.58
CA ALA A 130 17.98 10.91 -4.27
C ALA A 130 18.19 9.43 -3.94
N ALA A 131 17.20 8.79 -3.32
CA ALA A 131 17.19 7.35 -3.11
C ALA A 131 16.90 6.57 -4.41
N GLY A 132 16.58 7.21 -5.53
CA GLY A 132 16.28 6.56 -6.80
C GLY A 132 14.89 5.95 -6.86
N LEU A 133 13.92 6.55 -6.15
CA LEU A 133 12.50 6.30 -6.35
C LEU A 133 11.93 7.29 -7.38
N ASP A 134 10.91 6.84 -8.11
CA ASP A 134 10.23 7.62 -9.14
C ASP A 134 8.71 7.49 -8.97
N TRP A 135 8.09 8.53 -8.43
CA TRP A 135 6.65 8.58 -8.15
C TRP A 135 5.80 8.74 -9.43
N SER A 136 6.37 9.23 -10.53
CA SER A 136 5.65 9.38 -11.81
C SER A 136 5.24 8.03 -12.41
N LEU A 137 5.88 6.94 -11.98
CA LEU A 137 5.55 5.57 -12.39
C LEU A 137 4.16 5.10 -11.92
N LEU A 138 3.56 5.75 -10.92
CA LEU A 138 2.19 5.46 -10.50
C LEU A 138 1.15 6.21 -11.35
N GLU A 139 1.43 7.46 -11.71
CA GLU A 139 0.52 8.29 -12.54
C GLU A 139 0.32 7.67 -13.93
N SER A 140 1.39 7.12 -14.52
CA SER A 140 1.33 6.46 -15.83
C SER A 140 0.45 5.20 -15.91
N GLN A 141 0.03 4.64 -14.77
CA GLN A 141 -0.84 3.46 -14.72
C GLN A 141 -2.33 3.82 -14.66
N GLU A 142 -2.67 5.06 -14.32
CA GLU A 142 -4.05 5.54 -14.28
C GLU A 142 -4.58 5.87 -15.69
N ASP A 143 -3.71 6.29 -16.61
CA ASP A 143 -4.05 6.62 -18.01
C ASP A 143 -4.31 5.39 -18.90
N GLU A 144 -3.86 4.18 -18.54
CA GLU A 144 -4.19 2.96 -19.28
C GLU A 144 -5.58 2.39 -18.92
N GLY A 145 -6.26 3.01 -17.95
CA GLY A 145 -7.62 2.68 -17.49
C GLY A 145 -8.69 3.64 -17.99
N GLU A 146 -8.40 4.51 -18.96
CA GLU A 146 -9.41 5.36 -19.58
C GLU A 146 -10.54 4.50 -20.16
N HIS A 147 -11.72 4.69 -19.56
CA HIS A 147 -12.97 4.07 -19.94
C HIS A 147 -13.13 3.97 -21.46
N GLU A 148 -13.02 2.76 -22.01
CA GLU A 148 -13.73 2.41 -23.24
C GLU A 148 -15.22 2.44 -22.88
N CYS A 149 -15.82 3.62 -22.91
CA CYS A 149 -17.26 3.77 -22.88
C CYS A 149 -17.79 2.99 -24.08
N CYS A 150 -18.54 1.93 -23.80
CA CYS A 150 -19.19 1.07 -24.78
C CYS A 150 -20.36 1.79 -25.51
N CYS A 151 -20.26 3.11 -25.68
CA CYS A 151 -21.28 3.97 -26.25
C CYS A 151 -21.02 4.34 -27.73
N GLY A 152 -19.85 3.99 -28.28
CA GLY A 152 -19.62 3.95 -29.73
C GLY A 152 -19.79 5.29 -30.47
N HIS A 153 -19.58 6.43 -29.81
CA HIS A 153 -19.62 7.76 -30.43
C HIS A 153 -18.47 8.61 -29.91
N ASP A 154 -17.88 9.41 -30.80
CA ASP A 154 -16.76 10.30 -30.50
C ASP A 154 -17.20 11.52 -29.68
N HIS A 155 -16.39 11.88 -28.68
CA HIS A 155 -16.57 13.11 -27.90
C HIS A 155 -15.52 14.14 -28.34
N GLU A 156 -15.95 15.15 -29.10
CA GLU A 156 -15.19 16.40 -29.26
C GLU A 156 -15.70 17.42 -28.26
N ASP A 157 -14.77 18.13 -27.61
CA ASP A 157 -14.98 19.08 -26.52
C ASP A 157 -16.07 20.12 -26.83
N GLY A 158 -17.21 19.99 -26.14
CA GLY A 158 -18.28 20.98 -26.16
C GLY A 158 -19.53 20.48 -25.42
N ASP A 159 -19.75 21.00 -24.22
CA ASP A 159 -20.99 21.02 -23.44
C ASP A 159 -22.11 20.05 -23.87
N HIS A 160 -22.17 18.87 -23.25
CA HIS A 160 -23.30 17.96 -23.46
C HIS A 160 -24.40 18.19 -22.42
N GLU A 161 -25.49 18.84 -22.84
CA GLU A 161 -26.83 18.48 -22.38
C GLU A 161 -27.11 17.05 -22.87
N CYS A 162 -27.13 16.10 -21.94
CA CYS A 162 -27.54 14.73 -22.23
C CYS A 162 -29.07 14.73 -22.42
N GLU A 163 -29.54 14.75 -23.68
CA GLU A 163 -30.94 14.44 -24.00
C GLU A 163 -31.18 12.92 -23.91
N CYS A 164 -30.98 12.35 -22.72
CA CYS A 164 -31.60 11.08 -22.37
C CYS A 164 -33.11 11.30 -22.32
N HIS A 165 -33.76 10.93 -23.42
CA HIS A 165 -35.20 10.96 -23.58
C HIS A 165 -35.88 10.17 -22.46
N GLY A 166 -36.42 10.91 -21.49
CA GLY A 166 -37.56 10.50 -20.70
C GLY A 166 -37.27 9.76 -19.41
N HIS A 167 -36.45 10.30 -18.50
CA HIS A 167 -36.66 10.07 -17.07
C HIS A 167 -36.34 11.34 -16.29
N GLY A 168 -37.41 12.03 -15.85
CA GLY A 168 -37.31 13.20 -14.98
C GLY A 168 -36.76 12.81 -13.61
N HIS A 169 -35.63 13.41 -13.23
CA HIS A 169 -35.13 13.33 -11.86
C HIS A 169 -35.98 14.23 -10.96
N HIS A 170 -37.02 13.65 -10.36
CA HIS A 170 -37.63 14.21 -9.16
C HIS A 170 -36.81 13.73 -7.96
N HIS A 171 -36.10 14.65 -7.31
CA HIS A 171 -35.58 14.43 -5.97
C HIS A 171 -36.76 14.46 -5.01
N ASP A 172 -37.01 13.36 -4.30
CA ASP A 172 -37.70 13.39 -3.01
C ASP A 172 -37.26 12.24 -2.10
N HIS A 173 -37.27 12.60 -0.82
CA HIS A 173 -36.88 11.86 0.37
C HIS A 173 -37.74 10.60 0.64
N GLU A 174 -37.17 9.71 1.47
CA GLU A 174 -37.82 8.63 2.25
C GLU A 174 -38.07 7.26 1.57
N GLY A 175 -37.29 6.28 2.03
CA GLY A 175 -37.75 4.94 2.42
C GLY A 175 -38.42 4.05 1.38
N HIS A 176 -37.68 3.11 0.79
CA HIS A 176 -37.94 1.66 0.92
C HIS A 176 -36.96 0.85 0.07
N GLU A 177 -36.69 -0.36 0.54
CA GLU A 177 -35.84 -1.40 -0.06
C GLU A 177 -36.24 -1.73 -1.49
N HIS A 178 -35.25 -1.84 -2.39
CA HIS A 178 -35.40 -2.45 -3.70
C HIS A 178 -34.54 -3.70 -3.81
N GLY A 179 -35.18 -4.85 -3.65
CA GLY A 179 -34.71 -6.08 -4.28
C GLY A 179 -34.97 -6.00 -5.78
N HIS A 180 -33.96 -6.33 -6.59
CA HIS A 180 -34.13 -6.56 -8.02
C HIS A 180 -33.30 -7.78 -8.44
N ASP A 181 -34.01 -8.90 -8.57
CA ASP A 181 -33.72 -9.91 -9.57
C ASP A 181 -33.90 -9.30 -10.98
N GLY A 182 -33.06 -9.71 -11.93
CA GLY A 182 -33.41 -9.62 -13.35
C GLY A 182 -32.35 -9.03 -14.28
N HIS A 183 -31.39 -9.88 -14.63
CA HIS A 183 -30.87 -10.10 -15.99
C HIS A 183 -31.32 -9.15 -17.13
N CYS A 184 -30.35 -8.49 -17.76
CA CYS A 184 -30.05 -8.45 -19.22
C CYS A 184 -28.89 -7.43 -19.38
N CYS A 185 -27.83 -7.66 -20.15
CA CYS A 185 -27.80 -8.02 -21.57
C CYS A 185 -26.54 -8.84 -21.92
N HIS A 186 -26.61 -9.47 -23.10
CA HIS A 186 -25.53 -10.21 -23.78
C HIS A 186 -24.29 -9.37 -24.08
#